data_AF-A0A0B3SBU4-F1
#
_entry.id   AF-A0A0B3SBU4-F1
#
_cell.length_a   1.000
_cell.length_b   1.000
_cell.length_c   1.000
_cell.angle_alpha   90.00
_cell.angle_beta   90.00
_cell.angle_gamma   90.00
#
_symmetry.space_group_name_H-M   'P 1'
#
loop_
_entity.id
_entity.type
_entity.pdbx_description
1 polymer ?
#
loop_
_entity_poly.entity_id
_entity_poly.type
_entity_poly.pdbx_seq_one_letter_code
_entity_poly.pdbx_strand_id
1 'polypeptide(L)'
;MGKRLVALSLVATLVAWPVWSQDEGSVILEQETAPPPPAAQAPVAAAPDSAPVEGGPTPADPVAEVPVPDPGPDAPEESEPVARVTPDPADPAEEAREPEPAQEPSDEKPPLINPILPIGDEPLADAAPEPTKVSDPDNRVGECREDTLYVRGGHALARFNVDVADTPDSRAQGLMNVKSMPASKGMLFIYPAPQPVAFWMKNTFIPLDIIFADSQGVVVHVHANAKPHDETSIPGGEQVQFVLEINGGYARMLGIKEGAQMRHPAIRRAAWPC
;
A
#
# COMPACT_ATOMS: atom_id res chain seq x y z
N MET A 1 49.77 47.73 48.48
CA MET A 1 49.82 46.26 48.68
C MET A 1 48.86 45.62 47.69
N GLY A 2 49.16 44.65 46.84
CA GLY A 2 50.36 43.88 46.53
C GLY A 2 50.04 43.04 45.27
N LYS A 3 50.99 42.94 44.35
CA LYS A 3 50.95 42.16 43.11
C LYS A 3 51.01 40.66 43.42
N ARG A 4 50.32 39.81 42.66
CA ARG A 4 50.79 38.44 42.35
C ARG A 4 50.40 38.03 40.93
N LEU A 5 51.44 37.99 40.08
CA LEU A 5 51.50 37.17 38.87
C LEU A 5 51.40 35.69 39.27
N VAL A 6 50.71 34.90 38.44
CA VAL A 6 51.10 33.50 38.20
C VAL A 6 51.05 33.28 36.70
N ALA A 7 52.22 33.17 36.10
CA ALA A 7 52.41 32.59 34.78
C ALA A 7 52.32 31.06 34.91
N LEU A 8 51.46 30.42 34.13
CA LEU A 8 51.61 29.01 33.81
C LEU A 8 51.84 28.88 32.30
N SER A 9 53.09 28.57 31.98
CA SER A 9 53.53 28.06 30.70
C SER A 9 53.19 26.57 30.67
N LEU A 10 52.48 26.11 29.65
CA LEU A 10 52.26 24.69 29.38
C LEU A 10 52.35 24.44 27.88
N VAL A 11 53.58 24.14 27.47
CA VAL A 11 54.01 23.15 26.47
C VAL A 11 52.97 22.77 25.42
N ALA A 12 53.05 23.41 24.25
CA ALA A 12 52.41 22.94 23.03
C ALA A 12 53.26 21.82 22.42
N THR A 13 52.84 20.56 22.61
CA THR A 13 53.43 19.41 21.93
C THR A 13 52.93 19.41 20.48
N LEU A 14 53.82 19.76 19.56
CA LEU A 14 53.64 19.60 18.11
C LEU A 14 53.54 18.11 17.77
N VAL A 15 52.34 17.65 17.39
CA VAL A 15 52.16 16.36 16.72
C VAL A 15 52.13 16.65 15.23
N ALA A 16 53.22 16.27 14.55
CA ALA A 16 53.35 16.30 13.11
C ALA A 16 52.34 15.33 12.47
N TRP A 17 51.50 15.84 11.56
CA TRP A 17 50.66 15.02 10.70
C TRP A 17 51.45 14.63 9.44
N PRO A 18 51.32 13.39 8.94
CA PRO A 18 52.05 12.97 7.75
C PRO A 18 51.50 13.63 6.49
N VAL A 19 52.43 14.20 5.73
CA VAL A 19 52.28 14.58 4.33
C VAL A 19 51.93 13.32 3.53
N TRP A 20 50.84 13.37 2.76
CA TRP A 20 50.58 12.40 1.71
C TRP A 20 50.77 13.07 0.35
N SER A 21 51.69 12.46 -0.38
CA SER A 21 52.17 12.81 -1.72
C SER A 21 51.09 12.63 -2.77
N GLN A 22 51.09 13.52 -3.76
CA GLN A 22 50.49 13.27 -5.08
C GLN A 22 51.22 12.09 -5.74
N ASP A 23 50.46 11.25 -6.43
CA ASP A 23 50.96 10.39 -7.50
C ASP A 23 49.99 10.52 -8.68
N GLU A 24 50.57 10.66 -9.86
CA GLU A 24 49.93 11.14 -11.08
C GLU A 24 49.52 9.92 -11.91
N GLY A 25 48.24 9.58 -11.87
CA GLY A 25 47.65 8.52 -12.68
C GLY A 25 46.69 9.09 -13.71
N SER A 26 47.22 9.49 -14.87
CA SER A 26 46.44 9.80 -16.06
C SER A 26 45.75 8.52 -16.56
N VAL A 27 44.46 8.37 -16.26
CA VAL A 27 43.61 7.30 -16.82
C VAL A 27 42.71 7.91 -17.89
N ILE A 28 42.81 7.34 -19.08
CA ILE A 28 42.09 7.71 -20.28
C ILE A 28 40.59 7.52 -20.03
N LEU A 29 39.80 8.58 -20.18
CA LEU A 29 38.34 8.54 -20.22
C LEU A 29 37.89 7.89 -21.54
N GLU A 30 37.72 6.57 -21.56
CA GLU A 30 36.80 5.95 -22.51
C GLU A 30 35.37 6.24 -22.03
N GLN A 31 34.64 7.04 -22.81
CA GLN A 31 33.21 7.22 -22.62
C GLN A 31 32.50 5.93 -23.03
N GLU A 32 32.18 5.10 -22.04
CA GLU A 32 31.23 4.01 -22.21
C GLU A 32 29.84 4.63 -22.35
N THR A 33 29.39 4.76 -23.61
CA THR A 33 28.00 5.09 -23.94
C THR A 33 27.08 4.11 -23.24
N ALA A 34 26.20 4.63 -22.38
CA ALA A 34 25.13 3.86 -21.75
C ALA A 34 24.34 3.07 -22.81
N PRO A 35 24.00 1.79 -22.56
CA PRO A 35 23.14 1.04 -23.46
C PRO A 35 21.76 1.72 -23.53
N PRO A 36 21.13 1.80 -24.72
CA PRO A 36 19.79 2.38 -24.84
C PRO A 36 18.79 1.58 -23.99
N PRO A 37 17.77 2.23 -23.40
CA PRO A 37 16.75 1.54 -22.63
C PRO A 37 16.04 0.49 -23.51
N PRO A 38 15.70 -0.70 -22.97
CA PRO A 38 14.95 -1.69 -23.73
C PRO A 38 13.60 -1.09 -24.14
N ALA A 39 13.29 -1.22 -25.43
CA ALA A 39 12.03 -0.76 -26.01
C ALA A 39 10.84 -1.28 -25.18
N ALA A 40 9.96 -0.36 -24.79
CA ALA A 40 8.68 -0.69 -24.19
C ALA A 40 7.92 -1.65 -25.11
N GLN A 41 7.78 -2.91 -24.68
CA GLN A 41 6.97 -3.89 -25.38
C GLN A 41 5.51 -3.58 -25.04
N ALA A 42 4.76 -3.15 -26.06
CA ALA A 42 3.30 -3.10 -26.01
C ALA A 42 2.75 -4.52 -25.75
N PRO A 43 1.62 -4.65 -25.01
CA PRO A 43 1.07 -5.96 -24.71
C PRO A 43 0.60 -6.66 -26.00
N VAL A 44 1.07 -7.89 -26.14
CA VAL A 44 0.77 -8.83 -27.20
C VAL A 44 -0.71 -9.18 -27.15
N ALA A 45 -1.44 -8.88 -28.22
CA ALA A 45 -2.81 -9.36 -28.41
C ALA A 45 -2.83 -10.89 -28.51
N ALA A 46 -3.80 -11.49 -27.82
CA ALA A 46 -4.04 -12.92 -27.80
C ALA A 46 -4.34 -13.47 -29.21
N ALA A 47 -3.70 -14.59 -29.54
CA ALA A 47 -4.09 -15.45 -30.66
C ALA A 47 -5.34 -16.28 -30.29
N PRO A 48 -6.17 -16.62 -31.29
CA PRO A 48 -6.82 -17.92 -31.30
C PRO A 48 -6.29 -18.81 -32.44
N ASP A 49 -5.98 -20.05 -32.07
CA ASP A 49 -5.61 -21.18 -32.91
C ASP A 49 -6.88 -21.86 -33.46
N SER A 50 -6.96 -22.11 -34.78
CA SER A 50 -7.61 -23.29 -35.40
C SER A 50 -7.52 -23.26 -36.95
N ALA A 51 -6.60 -24.07 -37.49
CA ALA A 51 -6.63 -24.90 -38.72
C ALA A 51 -6.97 -24.32 -40.14
N PRO A 52 -6.45 -24.94 -41.23
CA PRO A 52 -6.39 -24.35 -42.57
C PRO A 52 -7.52 -24.82 -43.51
N VAL A 53 -7.92 -23.94 -44.44
CA VAL A 53 -8.65 -24.31 -45.66
C VAL A 53 -8.03 -23.55 -46.84
N GLU A 54 -7.63 -24.31 -47.87
CA GLU A 54 -7.08 -23.81 -49.13
C GLU A 54 -8.13 -23.15 -50.02
N GLY A 55 -7.72 -22.12 -50.76
CA GLY A 55 -8.49 -21.54 -51.87
C GLY A 55 -7.97 -20.15 -52.26
N GLY A 56 -7.28 -20.06 -53.40
CA GLY A 56 -6.67 -18.83 -53.92
C GLY A 56 -7.66 -17.81 -54.55
N PRO A 57 -7.20 -16.97 -55.51
CA PRO A 57 -6.92 -15.55 -55.27
C PRO A 57 -7.81 -14.58 -56.07
N THR A 58 -7.99 -13.35 -55.61
CA THR A 58 -8.28 -12.19 -56.48
C THR A 58 -7.75 -10.86 -55.87
N PRO A 59 -7.18 -9.96 -56.70
CA PRO A 59 -6.60 -8.70 -56.25
C PRO A 59 -7.59 -7.53 -56.21
N ALA A 60 -7.40 -6.69 -55.19
CA ALA A 60 -7.52 -5.23 -55.13
C ALA A 60 -8.67 -4.52 -55.89
N ASP A 61 -9.63 -4.00 -55.12
CA ASP A 61 -10.35 -2.76 -55.43
C ASP A 61 -9.93 -1.68 -54.40
N PRO A 62 -9.57 -0.45 -54.81
CA PRO A 62 -9.28 0.65 -53.90
C PRO A 62 -10.59 1.22 -53.33
N VAL A 63 -10.73 1.18 -52.00
CA VAL A 63 -11.86 1.79 -51.30
C VAL A 63 -11.71 3.32 -51.35
N ALA A 64 -12.76 3.97 -51.81
CA ALA A 64 -12.88 5.41 -51.98
C ALA A 64 -12.67 6.17 -50.67
N GLU A 65 -11.95 7.29 -50.79
CA GLU A 65 -11.73 8.31 -49.78
C GLU A 65 -13.07 8.94 -49.38
N VAL A 66 -13.42 8.88 -48.09
CA VAL A 66 -14.61 9.51 -47.52
C VAL A 66 -14.27 10.98 -47.25
N PRO A 67 -14.97 11.97 -47.83
CA PRO A 67 -14.69 13.38 -47.55
C PRO A 67 -15.16 13.77 -46.15
N VAL A 68 -14.24 14.37 -45.40
CA VAL A 68 -14.48 15.03 -44.10
C VAL A 68 -15.28 16.33 -44.37
N PRO A 69 -16.44 16.56 -43.73
CA PRO A 69 -17.12 17.83 -43.83
C PRO A 69 -16.42 18.92 -42.99
N ASP A 70 -16.25 20.08 -43.63
CA ASP A 70 -15.69 21.33 -43.12
C ASP A 70 -16.53 21.89 -41.95
N PRO A 71 -15.95 22.23 -40.78
CA PRO A 71 -16.69 22.88 -39.70
C PRO A 71 -16.93 24.36 -40.03
N GLY A 72 -18.18 24.69 -40.36
CA GLY A 72 -18.62 26.07 -40.55
C GLY A 72 -18.40 26.95 -39.30
N PRO A 73 -18.12 28.26 -39.48
CA PRO A 73 -17.78 29.16 -38.38
C PRO A 73 -19.02 29.84 -37.83
N ASP A 74 -19.57 29.39 -36.69
CA ASP A 74 -20.59 30.18 -35.98
C ASP A 74 -20.52 29.95 -34.46
N ALA A 75 -19.98 30.95 -33.79
CA ALA A 75 -20.30 31.34 -32.42
C ALA A 75 -20.14 32.87 -32.35
N PRO A 76 -20.73 33.59 -31.37
CA PRO A 76 -21.84 33.26 -30.48
C PRO A 76 -22.98 34.32 -30.57
N GLU A 77 -24.18 34.01 -30.07
CA GLU A 77 -25.16 35.05 -29.73
C GLU A 77 -25.69 34.85 -28.32
N GLU A 78 -25.93 35.98 -27.67
CA GLU A 78 -25.99 36.19 -26.24
C GLU A 78 -27.41 36.02 -25.65
N SER A 79 -27.43 35.95 -24.33
CA SER A 79 -28.47 36.49 -23.44
C SER A 79 -29.83 35.79 -23.39
N GLU A 80 -30.20 35.33 -22.19
CA GLU A 80 -31.26 35.95 -21.36
C GLU A 80 -31.34 35.22 -19.98
N PRO A 81 -31.88 35.88 -18.93
CA PRO A 81 -31.35 35.77 -17.56
C PRO A 81 -31.96 34.67 -16.69
N VAL A 82 -31.11 34.18 -15.78
CA VAL A 82 -31.44 33.28 -14.67
C VAL A 82 -32.49 33.94 -13.75
N ALA A 83 -33.67 33.34 -13.66
CA ALA A 83 -34.67 33.70 -12.67
C ALA A 83 -34.11 33.45 -11.26
N ARG A 84 -34.08 34.52 -10.46
CA ARG A 84 -33.83 34.44 -9.01
C ARG A 84 -34.94 33.61 -8.37
N VAL A 85 -34.61 32.40 -7.94
CA VAL A 85 -35.39 31.68 -6.93
C VAL A 85 -35.16 32.41 -5.61
N THR A 86 -36.21 33.07 -5.12
CA THR A 86 -36.28 33.64 -3.78
C THR A 86 -36.24 32.51 -2.74
N PRO A 87 -35.41 32.58 -1.68
CA PRO A 87 -35.54 31.68 -0.55
C PRO A 87 -36.86 31.97 0.19
N ASP A 88 -37.60 30.89 0.45
CA ASP A 88 -38.80 30.83 1.27
C ASP A 88 -38.53 31.42 2.67
N PRO A 89 -39.35 32.33 3.20
CA PRO A 89 -39.20 32.85 4.56
C PRO A 89 -39.45 31.76 5.60
N ALA A 90 -38.51 31.69 6.56
CA ALA A 90 -38.51 30.85 7.73
C ALA A 90 -39.90 30.71 8.40
N ASP A 91 -40.29 29.46 8.62
CA ASP A 91 -41.34 29.04 9.55
C ASP A 91 -40.80 29.16 10.99
N PRO A 92 -41.38 29.99 11.87
CA PRO A 92 -40.95 30.11 13.26
C PRO A 92 -42.06 29.62 14.19
N ALA A 93 -42.16 28.31 14.44
CA ALA A 93 -42.71 27.79 15.69
C ALA A 93 -42.52 26.27 15.80
N GLU A 94 -42.65 25.81 17.05
CA GLU A 94 -42.83 24.41 17.47
C GLU A 94 -41.53 23.59 17.61
N GLU A 95 -41.14 23.09 18.76
CA GLU A 95 -41.70 23.09 20.11
C GLU A 95 -40.52 22.65 20.99
N ALA A 96 -40.34 23.29 22.14
CA ALA A 96 -39.41 22.84 23.15
C ALA A 96 -39.84 21.44 23.64
N ARG A 97 -39.14 20.40 23.18
CA ARG A 97 -39.20 19.09 23.83
C ARG A 97 -38.41 19.16 25.12
N GLU A 98 -39.14 19.24 26.22
CA GLU A 98 -38.64 19.03 27.57
C GLU A 98 -37.88 17.69 27.65
N PRO A 99 -36.72 17.62 28.31
CA PRO A 99 -36.04 16.35 28.53
C PRO A 99 -36.83 15.51 29.53
N GLU A 100 -37.18 14.28 29.15
CA GLU A 100 -37.76 13.28 30.04
C GLU A 100 -36.88 13.05 31.29
N PRO A 101 -37.49 12.83 32.47
CA PRO A 101 -36.74 12.60 33.69
C PRO A 101 -35.98 11.27 33.65
N ALA A 102 -34.74 11.31 34.15
CA ALA A 102 -33.88 10.16 34.33
C ALA A 102 -34.58 9.07 35.15
N GLN A 103 -34.66 7.85 34.59
CA GLN A 103 -35.05 6.66 35.32
C GLN A 103 -33.88 6.23 36.23
N GLU A 104 -34.13 6.21 37.53
CA GLU A 104 -33.22 5.67 38.53
C GLU A 104 -33.09 4.14 38.41
N PRO A 105 -31.93 3.56 38.75
CA PRO A 105 -31.65 2.13 38.57
C PRO A 105 -32.42 1.29 39.58
N SER A 106 -33.30 0.43 39.09
CA SER A 106 -33.97 -0.58 39.91
C SER A 106 -33.01 -1.73 40.25
N ASP A 107 -32.87 -1.97 41.56
CA ASP A 107 -32.26 -3.13 42.19
C ASP A 107 -32.66 -4.47 41.54
N GLU A 108 -31.77 -5.06 40.75
CA GLU A 108 -31.85 -6.48 40.39
C GLU A 108 -30.83 -7.31 41.17
N LYS A 109 -31.38 -8.08 42.10
CA LYS A 109 -30.77 -9.08 42.98
C LYS A 109 -29.99 -10.14 42.17
N PRO A 110 -28.70 -10.42 42.48
CA PRO A 110 -27.96 -11.46 41.76
C PRO A 110 -28.41 -12.86 42.18
N PRO A 111 -28.75 -13.78 41.25
CA PRO A 111 -28.96 -15.17 41.59
C PRO A 111 -27.63 -15.95 41.63
N LEU A 112 -27.28 -16.32 42.85
CA LEU A 112 -26.80 -17.63 43.30
C LEU A 112 -25.97 -18.50 42.33
N ILE A 113 -24.71 -18.64 42.73
CA ILE A 113 -23.78 -19.73 42.41
C ILE A 113 -24.47 -21.09 42.59
N ASN A 114 -24.41 -21.92 41.55
CA ASN A 114 -24.70 -23.36 41.66
C ASN A 114 -23.41 -24.19 41.49
N PRO A 115 -23.34 -25.36 42.15
CA PRO A 115 -22.10 -25.98 42.56
C PRO A 115 -21.41 -26.81 41.46
N ILE A 116 -20.09 -26.88 41.64
CA ILE A 116 -19.12 -27.81 41.07
C ILE A 116 -19.71 -29.22 40.89
N LEU A 117 -19.66 -29.73 39.67
CA LEU A 117 -19.80 -31.15 39.36
C LEU A 117 -18.41 -31.80 39.21
N PRO A 118 -18.30 -33.10 39.53
CA PRO A 118 -17.05 -33.76 39.89
C PRO A 118 -16.12 -34.03 38.70
N ILE A 119 -14.83 -33.91 39.00
CA ILE A 119 -13.69 -34.37 38.20
C ILE A 119 -13.83 -35.89 38.05
N GLY A 120 -14.04 -36.34 36.81
CA GLY A 120 -13.89 -37.74 36.44
C GLY A 120 -12.43 -38.04 36.11
N ASP A 121 -11.82 -38.89 36.91
CA ASP A 121 -10.61 -39.64 36.57
C ASP A 121 -10.92 -40.64 35.44
N GLU A 122 -10.36 -40.42 34.25
CA GLU A 122 -9.99 -41.51 33.35
C GLU A 122 -8.63 -41.22 32.69
N PRO A 123 -7.66 -42.15 32.78
CA PRO A 123 -6.32 -41.95 32.24
C PRO A 123 -6.28 -42.38 30.78
N LEU A 124 -6.21 -41.41 29.86
CA LEU A 124 -5.95 -41.71 28.45
C LEU A 124 -4.47 -41.45 28.12
N ALA A 125 -3.75 -42.57 28.08
CA ALA A 125 -2.60 -42.90 27.24
C ALA A 125 -1.64 -41.78 26.82
N ASP A 126 -0.41 -41.93 27.30
CA ASP A 126 0.87 -41.52 26.74
C ASP A 126 0.86 -41.22 25.22
N ALA A 127 0.67 -39.94 24.89
CA ALA A 127 1.09 -39.35 23.63
C ALA A 127 2.01 -38.19 23.99
N ALA A 128 3.32 -38.45 23.94
CA ALA A 128 4.34 -37.42 24.05
C ALA A 128 3.97 -36.25 23.13
N PRO A 129 3.91 -35.00 23.63
CA PRO A 129 3.66 -33.87 22.75
C PRO A 129 4.79 -33.81 21.73
N GLU A 130 4.42 -33.82 20.44
CA GLU A 130 5.33 -33.50 19.34
C GLU A 130 6.05 -32.18 19.66
N PRO A 131 7.33 -32.03 19.28
CA PRO A 131 8.15 -30.90 19.70
C PRO A 131 7.47 -29.60 19.29
N THR A 132 6.92 -28.93 20.29
CA THR A 132 6.31 -27.61 20.16
C THR A 132 7.38 -26.69 19.61
N LYS A 133 7.06 -26.08 18.46
CA LYS A 133 7.91 -25.07 17.82
C LYS A 133 8.30 -24.04 18.87
N VAL A 134 9.59 -23.77 18.94
CA VAL A 134 10.23 -22.77 19.78
C VAL A 134 9.43 -21.47 19.65
N SER A 135 8.71 -21.11 20.72
CA SER A 135 8.04 -19.83 20.84
C SER A 135 9.09 -18.75 20.99
N ASP A 136 9.17 -17.89 19.98
CA ASP A 136 10.03 -16.71 19.94
C ASP A 136 9.68 -15.77 21.12
N PRO A 137 10.64 -15.28 21.93
CA PRO A 137 10.37 -14.46 23.11
C PRO A 137 9.73 -13.07 22.85
N ASP A 138 9.45 -12.70 21.59
CA ASP A 138 8.74 -11.45 21.19
C ASP A 138 7.22 -11.68 20.94
N ASN A 139 6.60 -12.53 21.76
CA ASN A 139 5.25 -13.13 21.67
C ASN A 139 4.04 -12.15 21.69
N ARG A 140 4.11 -11.00 21.01
CA ARG A 140 2.98 -10.07 20.80
C ARG A 140 2.37 -10.16 19.40
N VAL A 141 2.99 -10.90 18.49
CA VAL A 141 2.54 -11.05 17.11
C VAL A 141 2.06 -12.49 16.93
N GLY A 142 0.79 -12.66 16.56
CA GLY A 142 0.19 -13.98 16.38
C GLY A 142 0.86 -14.79 15.26
N GLU A 143 0.50 -16.08 15.17
CA GLU A 143 1.00 -16.97 14.12
C GLU A 143 0.78 -16.41 12.72
N CYS A 144 1.70 -16.72 11.81
CA CYS A 144 1.56 -16.36 10.40
C CYS A 144 0.43 -17.16 9.75
N ARG A 145 -0.43 -16.47 9.02
CA ARG A 145 -1.59 -17.03 8.31
C ARG A 145 -1.69 -16.36 6.94
N GLU A 146 -2.20 -17.09 5.94
CA GLU A 146 -2.38 -16.58 4.57
C GLU A 146 -3.41 -15.44 4.47
N ASP A 147 -4.28 -15.31 5.48
CA ASP A 147 -5.32 -14.28 5.57
C ASP A 147 -4.87 -13.05 6.39
N THR A 148 -3.62 -13.03 6.87
CA THR A 148 -3.14 -12.05 7.85
C THR A 148 -1.78 -11.50 7.47
N LEU A 149 -1.71 -10.18 7.29
CA LEU A 149 -0.46 -9.43 7.10
C LEU A 149 -0.17 -8.56 8.32
N TYR A 150 1.07 -8.62 8.82
CA TYR A 150 1.55 -7.67 9.82
C TYR A 150 2.53 -6.67 9.20
N VAL A 151 2.50 -5.43 9.68
CA VAL A 151 3.44 -4.38 9.29
C VAL A 151 4.03 -3.70 10.52
N ARG A 152 5.37 -3.63 10.60
CA ARG A 152 6.12 -2.92 11.65
C ARG A 152 7.01 -1.83 11.07
N GLY A 153 7.50 -0.91 11.90
CA GLY A 153 8.40 0.18 11.49
C GLY A 153 7.76 1.58 11.49
N GLY A 154 6.45 1.65 11.76
CA GLY A 154 5.76 2.87 12.13
C GLY A 154 5.78 3.11 13.65
N HIS A 155 4.76 3.82 14.13
CA HIS A 155 4.63 4.17 15.54
C HIS A 155 3.89 3.05 16.29
N ALA A 156 3.25 2.14 15.54
CA ALA A 156 2.49 1.00 16.03
C ALA A 156 2.75 -0.23 15.14
N LEU A 157 2.53 -1.41 15.72
CA LEU A 157 2.39 -2.66 14.98
C LEU A 157 0.98 -2.69 14.36
N ALA A 158 0.91 -2.81 13.03
CA ALA A 158 -0.35 -2.95 12.31
C ALA A 158 -0.62 -4.40 11.94
N ARG A 159 -1.89 -4.81 12.01
CA ARG A 159 -2.39 -6.11 11.55
C ARG A 159 -3.54 -5.87 10.58
N PHE A 160 -3.46 -6.49 9.42
CA PHE A 160 -4.51 -6.46 8.41
C PHE A 160 -4.98 -7.88 8.10
N ASN A 161 -6.29 -8.06 8.00
CA ASN A 161 -6.88 -9.20 7.33
C ASN A 161 -6.81 -8.93 5.83
N VAL A 162 -6.14 -9.77 5.06
CA VAL A 162 -5.87 -9.51 3.64
C VAL A 162 -6.56 -10.51 2.74
N ASP A 163 -7.16 -10.01 1.66
CA ASP A 163 -7.44 -10.84 0.49
C ASP A 163 -6.15 -10.90 -0.35
N VAL A 164 -5.79 -12.08 -0.89
CA VAL A 164 -4.55 -12.28 -1.65
C VAL A 164 -4.83 -12.23 -3.15
N ALA A 165 -4.07 -11.40 -3.87
CA ALA A 165 -4.09 -11.29 -5.32
C ALA A 165 -2.75 -11.77 -5.91
N ASP A 166 -2.65 -13.06 -6.23
CA ASP A 166 -1.44 -13.73 -6.72
C ASP A 166 -1.53 -14.20 -8.19
N THR A 167 -2.70 -14.08 -8.81
CA THR A 167 -2.91 -14.33 -10.25
C THR A 167 -2.96 -13.04 -11.05
N PRO A 168 -2.67 -13.05 -12.37
CA PRO A 168 -2.83 -11.87 -13.23
C PRO A 168 -4.23 -11.26 -13.12
N ASP A 169 -5.28 -12.09 -13.15
CA ASP A 169 -6.67 -11.62 -13.11
C ASP A 169 -7.04 -11.02 -11.75
N SER A 170 -6.65 -11.64 -10.64
CA SER A 170 -6.91 -11.10 -9.30
C SER A 170 -6.18 -9.78 -9.07
N ARG A 171 -4.93 -9.64 -9.56
CA ARG A 171 -4.18 -8.39 -9.51
C ARG A 171 -4.79 -7.30 -10.40
N ALA A 172 -5.27 -7.66 -11.60
CA ALA A 172 -5.93 -6.71 -12.49
C ALA A 172 -7.27 -6.22 -11.94
N GLN A 173 -8.01 -7.08 -11.24
CA GLN A 173 -9.26 -6.75 -10.58
C GLN A 173 -9.05 -5.86 -9.34
N GLY A 174 -8.08 -6.19 -8.48
CA GLY A 174 -7.81 -5.46 -7.25
C GLY A 174 -9.07 -5.21 -6.40
N LEU A 175 -9.19 -4.00 -5.85
CA LEU A 175 -10.36 -3.53 -5.09
C LEU A 175 -11.42 -2.83 -5.95
N MET A 176 -11.46 -3.09 -7.27
CA MET A 176 -12.52 -2.55 -8.14
C MET A 176 -13.91 -2.94 -7.63
N ASN A 177 -14.83 -1.99 -7.72
CA ASN A 177 -16.23 -2.08 -7.31
C ASN A 177 -16.49 -2.28 -5.81
N VAL A 178 -15.45 -2.25 -4.95
CA VAL A 178 -15.60 -2.28 -3.50
C VAL A 178 -16.09 -0.92 -3.00
N LYS A 179 -17.30 -0.89 -2.42
CA LYS A 179 -17.94 0.37 -1.96
C LYS A 179 -17.49 0.82 -0.56
N SER A 180 -17.00 -0.11 0.25
CA SER A 180 -16.55 0.14 1.62
C SER A 180 -15.68 -1.03 2.09
N MET A 181 -14.67 -0.75 2.92
CA MET A 181 -13.76 -1.75 3.46
C MET A 181 -13.49 -1.47 4.94
N PRO A 182 -13.53 -2.48 5.84
CA PRO A 182 -13.14 -2.29 7.24
C PRO A 182 -11.72 -1.75 7.40
N ALA A 183 -11.50 -0.96 8.45
CA ALA A 183 -10.21 -0.34 8.78
C ALA A 183 -9.02 -1.34 8.81
N SER A 184 -9.26 -2.54 9.32
CA SER A 184 -8.27 -3.61 9.47
C SER A 184 -8.26 -4.58 8.28
N LYS A 185 -8.89 -4.25 7.16
CA LYS A 185 -8.89 -5.06 5.95
C LYS A 185 -8.00 -4.41 4.87
N GLY A 186 -7.37 -5.23 4.06
CA GLY A 186 -6.62 -4.80 2.89
C GLY A 186 -6.57 -5.88 1.81
N MET A 187 -5.82 -5.61 0.76
CA MET A 187 -5.49 -6.58 -0.27
C MET A 187 -3.97 -6.66 -0.45
N LEU A 188 -3.44 -7.88 -0.45
CA LEU A 188 -2.02 -8.15 -0.66
C LEU A 188 -1.82 -8.69 -2.09
N PHE A 189 -1.15 -7.91 -2.92
CA PHE A 189 -0.75 -8.29 -4.26
C PHE A 189 0.61 -8.97 -4.18
N ILE A 190 0.71 -10.16 -4.78
CA ILE A 190 1.94 -10.96 -4.80
C ILE A 190 2.37 -11.13 -6.25
N TYR A 191 3.61 -10.73 -6.54
CA TYR A 191 4.22 -10.93 -7.84
C TYR A 191 5.17 -12.14 -7.82
N PRO A 192 5.24 -12.93 -8.91
CA PRO A 192 6.11 -14.10 -8.97
C PRO A 192 7.60 -13.79 -8.78
N ALA A 193 8.02 -12.59 -9.19
CA ALA A 193 9.38 -12.09 -9.07
C ALA A 193 9.37 -10.56 -8.90
N PRO A 194 10.43 -9.98 -8.30
CA PRO A 194 10.62 -8.53 -8.24
C PRO A 194 10.61 -7.91 -9.64
N GLN A 195 9.81 -6.86 -9.82
CA GLN A 195 9.65 -6.20 -11.11
C GLN A 195 9.16 -4.75 -10.95
N PRO A 196 9.22 -3.94 -12.02
CA PRO A 196 8.53 -2.66 -12.06
C PRO A 196 7.02 -2.88 -12.03
N VAL A 197 6.31 -2.17 -11.14
CA VAL A 197 4.85 -2.23 -11.07
C VAL A 197 4.26 -0.81 -11.04
N ALA A 198 3.07 -0.68 -11.60
CA ALA A 198 2.28 0.54 -11.52
C ALA A 198 0.82 0.20 -11.27
N PHE A 199 0.15 1.07 -10.52
CA PHE A 199 -1.26 0.94 -10.14
C PHE A 199 -2.07 2.11 -10.67
N TRP A 200 -3.38 1.98 -10.60
CA TRP A 200 -4.38 3.00 -10.95
C TRP A 200 -5.65 2.74 -10.15
N MET A 201 -6.60 3.66 -10.18
CA MET A 201 -7.83 3.59 -9.39
C MET A 201 -9.08 3.39 -10.27
N LYS A 202 -8.91 2.84 -11.48
CA LYS A 202 -10.00 2.49 -12.38
C LYS A 202 -11.07 1.69 -11.64
N ASN A 203 -12.34 2.09 -11.73
CA ASN A 203 -13.48 1.45 -11.07
C ASN A 203 -13.33 1.22 -9.55
N THR A 204 -12.45 1.94 -8.86
CA THR A 204 -12.25 1.81 -7.41
C THR A 204 -12.93 2.97 -6.69
N PHE A 205 -13.88 2.68 -5.80
CA PHE A 205 -14.76 3.68 -5.17
C PHE A 205 -14.22 4.27 -3.86
N ILE A 206 -13.35 3.54 -3.18
CA ILE A 206 -12.75 3.97 -1.90
C ILE A 206 -11.36 4.56 -2.14
N PRO A 207 -10.96 5.63 -1.43
CA PRO A 207 -9.58 6.09 -1.48
C PRO A 207 -8.66 5.03 -0.86
N LEU A 208 -7.46 4.86 -1.41
CA LEU A 208 -6.51 3.83 -0.97
C LEU A 208 -5.14 4.42 -0.65
N ASP A 209 -4.45 3.84 0.32
CA ASP A 209 -3.00 3.94 0.40
C ASP A 209 -2.40 2.69 -0.25
N ILE A 210 -1.45 2.89 -1.15
CA ILE A 210 -0.77 1.82 -1.90
C ILE A 210 0.67 1.73 -1.41
N ILE A 211 1.00 0.61 -0.76
CA ILE A 211 2.27 0.40 -0.06
C ILE A 211 3.07 -0.65 -0.82
N PHE A 212 4.15 -0.23 -1.47
CA PHE A 212 5.00 -1.07 -2.30
C PHE A 212 6.17 -1.62 -1.49
N ALA A 213 6.46 -2.91 -1.63
CA ALA A 213 7.54 -3.58 -0.91
C ALA A 213 8.39 -4.52 -1.79
N ASP A 214 9.66 -4.64 -1.44
CA ASP A 214 10.64 -5.48 -2.12
C ASP A 214 10.48 -6.98 -1.82
N SER A 215 11.37 -7.82 -2.36
CA SER A 215 11.35 -9.28 -2.15
C SER A 215 11.51 -9.76 -0.70
N GLN A 216 11.98 -8.87 0.19
CA GLN A 216 12.13 -9.13 1.61
C GLN A 216 10.96 -8.56 2.44
N GLY A 217 9.95 -7.99 1.78
CA GLY A 217 8.82 -7.35 2.44
C GLY A 217 9.16 -5.99 3.05
N VAL A 218 10.27 -5.35 2.65
CA VAL A 218 10.62 -4.01 3.10
C VAL A 218 9.91 -3.00 2.22
N VAL A 219 9.16 -2.09 2.82
CA VAL A 219 8.45 -1.01 2.13
C VAL A 219 9.46 -0.10 1.45
N VAL A 220 9.34 0.04 0.14
CA VAL A 220 10.20 0.89 -0.70
C VAL A 220 9.51 2.17 -1.14
N HIS A 221 8.18 2.20 -1.15
CA HIS A 221 7.41 3.39 -1.49
C HIS A 221 5.99 3.32 -0.88
N VAL A 222 5.43 4.48 -0.55
CA VAL A 222 4.02 4.61 -0.13
C VAL A 222 3.37 5.73 -0.93
N HIS A 223 2.36 5.39 -1.72
CA HIS A 223 1.48 6.37 -2.34
C HIS A 223 0.22 6.52 -1.47
N ALA A 224 0.07 7.68 -0.83
CA ALA A 224 -1.04 7.92 0.09
C ALA A 224 -2.24 8.58 -0.61
N ASN A 225 -3.45 8.17 -0.24
CA ASN A 225 -4.72 8.74 -0.70
C ASN A 225 -4.86 8.76 -2.23
N ALA A 226 -4.58 7.63 -2.88
CA ALA A 226 -4.93 7.40 -4.27
C ALA A 226 -6.42 7.70 -4.49
N LYS A 227 -6.72 8.47 -5.53
CA LYS A 227 -8.05 9.06 -5.74
C LYS A 227 -8.98 8.08 -6.43
N PRO A 228 -10.21 7.87 -5.93
CA PRO A 228 -11.20 7.04 -6.61
C PRO A 228 -11.36 7.42 -8.09
N HIS A 229 -11.46 6.42 -8.96
CA HIS A 229 -11.60 6.55 -10.42
C HIS A 229 -10.45 7.21 -11.19
N ASP A 230 -9.35 7.59 -10.54
CA ASP A 230 -8.20 8.18 -11.21
C ASP A 230 -7.39 7.11 -11.95
N GLU A 231 -7.38 7.17 -13.28
CA GLU A 231 -6.61 6.24 -14.13
C GLU A 231 -5.16 6.69 -14.35
N THR A 232 -4.70 7.76 -13.69
CA THR A 232 -3.30 8.19 -13.72
C THR A 232 -2.41 7.10 -13.13
N SER A 233 -1.36 6.72 -13.85
CA SER A 233 -0.41 5.70 -13.42
C SER A 233 0.31 6.10 -12.12
N ILE A 234 0.33 5.19 -11.15
CA ILE A 234 1.01 5.30 -9.86
C ILE A 234 2.19 4.30 -9.85
N PRO A 235 3.41 4.72 -10.21
CA PRO A 235 4.56 3.83 -10.23
C PRO A 235 5.02 3.47 -8.80
N GLY A 236 5.30 2.19 -8.57
CA GLY A 236 5.74 1.66 -7.27
C GLY A 236 7.26 1.52 -7.10
N GLY A 237 8.02 1.61 -8.19
CA GLY A 237 9.46 1.37 -8.25
C GLY A 237 9.84 0.11 -9.05
N GLU A 238 11.14 -0.08 -9.29
CA GLU A 238 11.68 -1.06 -10.26
C GLU A 238 11.78 -2.50 -9.74
N GLN A 239 11.78 -2.70 -8.42
CA GLN A 239 12.10 -3.99 -7.78
C GLN A 239 11.05 -4.37 -6.74
N VAL A 240 9.77 -4.12 -7.05
CA VAL A 240 8.64 -4.43 -6.18
C VAL A 240 8.23 -5.89 -6.37
N GLN A 241 7.95 -6.59 -5.27
CA GLN A 241 7.39 -7.93 -5.31
C GLN A 241 6.05 -8.05 -4.57
N PHE A 242 5.81 -7.18 -3.59
CA PHE A 242 4.56 -7.17 -2.82
C PHE A 242 3.97 -5.77 -2.82
N VAL A 243 2.65 -5.69 -2.88
CA VAL A 243 1.93 -4.42 -2.71
C VAL A 243 0.78 -4.64 -1.75
N LEU A 244 0.62 -3.76 -0.78
CA LEU A 244 -0.50 -3.74 0.13
C LEU A 244 -1.39 -2.53 -0.17
N GLU A 245 -2.65 -2.78 -0.49
CA GLU A 245 -3.70 -1.75 -0.53
C GLU A 245 -4.51 -1.76 0.77
N ILE A 246 -4.66 -0.58 1.38
CA ILE A 246 -5.50 -0.33 2.56
C ILE A 246 -6.31 0.95 2.38
N ASN A 247 -7.29 1.19 3.25
CA ASN A 247 -8.06 2.45 3.23
C ASN A 247 -7.14 3.68 3.25
N GLY A 248 -7.48 4.69 2.45
CA GLY A 248 -6.72 5.93 2.32
C GLY A 248 -6.49 6.65 3.65
N GLY A 249 -5.27 7.12 3.85
CA GLY A 249 -4.83 7.84 5.05
C GLY A 249 -4.36 6.96 6.22
N TYR A 250 -4.57 5.64 6.16
CA TYR A 250 -4.18 4.72 7.23
C TYR A 250 -2.67 4.53 7.34
N ALA A 251 -1.93 4.56 6.23
CA ALA A 251 -0.47 4.46 6.26
C ALA A 251 0.12 5.58 7.13
N ARG A 252 -0.33 6.82 6.92
CA ARG A 252 0.07 7.96 7.76
C ARG A 252 -0.36 7.79 9.22
N MET A 253 -1.60 7.35 9.45
CA MET A 253 -2.12 7.16 10.82
C MET A 253 -1.32 6.12 11.61
N LEU A 254 -0.85 5.06 10.94
CA LEU A 254 -0.08 3.97 11.54
C LEU A 254 1.45 4.25 11.52
N GLY A 255 1.88 5.28 10.79
CA GLY A 255 3.29 5.61 10.58
C GLY A 255 4.02 4.70 9.60
N ILE A 256 3.29 4.00 8.72
CA ILE A 256 3.88 3.15 7.68
C ILE A 256 4.55 4.06 6.64
N LYS A 257 5.84 3.83 6.42
CA LYS A 257 6.70 4.57 5.49
C LYS A 257 7.80 3.65 4.96
N GLU A 258 8.64 4.17 4.08
CA GLU A 258 9.82 3.47 3.57
C GLU A 258 10.67 2.90 4.73
N GLY A 259 11.13 1.65 4.56
CA GLY A 259 11.84 0.88 5.58
C GLY A 259 10.94 0.09 6.55
N ALA A 260 9.62 0.32 6.55
CA ALA A 260 8.69 -0.55 7.27
C ALA A 260 8.76 -1.99 6.73
N GLN A 261 8.43 -2.99 7.56
CA GLN A 261 8.60 -4.39 7.24
C GLN A 261 7.28 -5.14 7.33
N MET A 262 6.98 -5.91 6.29
CA MET A 262 5.85 -6.81 6.19
C MET A 262 6.21 -8.21 6.68
N ARG A 263 5.27 -8.89 7.35
CA ARG A 263 5.36 -10.30 7.74
C ARG A 263 4.11 -11.05 7.26
N HIS A 264 4.34 -12.04 6.40
CA HIS A 264 3.33 -12.91 5.78
C HIS A 264 3.99 -14.20 5.26
N PRO A 265 3.32 -15.38 5.30
CA PRO A 265 3.88 -16.65 4.79
C PRO A 265 4.47 -16.58 3.37
N ALA A 266 3.87 -15.79 2.49
CA ALA A 266 4.32 -15.63 1.11
C ALA A 266 5.71 -14.98 0.95
N ILE A 267 6.20 -14.26 1.97
CA ILE A 267 7.49 -13.55 1.92
C ILE A 267 8.61 -14.50 2.35
N ARG A 268 9.10 -15.32 1.41
CA ARG A 268 10.04 -16.41 1.76
C ARG A 268 11.39 -15.96 2.33
N ARG A 269 11.87 -14.78 1.94
CA ARG A 269 13.15 -14.21 2.41
C ARG A 269 12.93 -12.93 3.21
N ALA A 270 11.91 -12.94 4.05
CA ALA A 270 11.46 -11.76 4.77
C ALA A 270 12.55 -11.17 5.67
N ALA A 271 12.69 -9.85 5.65
CA ALA A 271 13.44 -9.11 6.66
C ALA A 271 12.79 -9.24 8.05
N TRP A 272 11.50 -9.58 8.09
CA TRP A 272 10.76 -9.95 9.27
C TRP A 272 10.07 -11.32 9.09
N PRO A 273 10.75 -12.42 9.42
CA PRO A 273 10.26 -13.77 9.17
C PRO A 273 9.00 -14.13 9.95
N CYS A 274 8.20 -15.01 9.35
CA CYS A 274 7.43 -15.99 10.11
C CYS A 274 8.41 -16.91 10.85
#